data_AF-A0A1C5T8A6-F1
#
_entry.id   AF-A0A1C5T8A6-F1
#
_cell.length_a   1.000
_cell.length_b   1.000
_cell.length_c   1.000
_cell.angle_alpha   90.00
_cell.angle_beta   90.00
_cell.angle_gamma   90.00
#
_symmetry.space_group_name_H-M   'P 1'
#
loop_
_entity.id
_entity.type
_entity.pdbx_description
1 polymer ?
#
loop_
_entity_poly.entity_id
_entity_poly.type
_entity_poly.pdbx_seq_one_letter_code
_entity_poly.pdbx_strand_id
1 'polypeptide(L)'
;MPKTKGSKNRNLTKVELEFLKIAKRMPPLYHTLPGEEFDMKKSEVANWLIKQPLALHVLFQLVQNVSSKNHAIEYDRDTGKWQGIDYIEHDGSFGNCDVCDNKTCVEGYCSWEE
;
A
#
# COMPACT_ATOMS: atom_id res chain seq x y z
N MET A 1 -15.02 -21.25 -23.88
CA MET A 1 -14.09 -20.95 -22.77
C MET A 1 -13.38 -19.63 -23.06
N PRO A 2 -13.59 -18.56 -22.27
CA PRO A 2 -12.86 -17.32 -22.50
C PRO A 2 -11.43 -17.48 -21.98
N LYS A 3 -10.45 -17.19 -22.86
CA LYS A 3 -9.02 -17.24 -22.56
C LYS A 3 -8.68 -16.14 -21.55
N THR A 4 -8.21 -16.52 -20.37
CA THR A 4 -7.65 -15.59 -19.38
C THR A 4 -6.43 -14.90 -20.00
N LYS A 5 -6.49 -13.57 -20.12
CA LYS A 5 -5.43 -12.75 -20.71
C LYS A 5 -4.13 -12.99 -19.92
N GLY A 6 -3.07 -13.34 -20.63
CA GLY A 6 -1.75 -13.57 -20.04
C GLY A 6 -1.31 -12.38 -19.20
N SER A 7 -1.11 -12.63 -17.91
CA SER A 7 -0.46 -11.67 -17.02
C SER A 7 0.93 -11.38 -17.59
N LYS A 8 1.19 -10.13 -17.98
CA LYS A 8 2.50 -9.71 -18.45
C LYS A 8 3.47 -9.88 -17.28
N ASN A 9 4.41 -10.83 -17.37
CA ASN A 9 5.49 -10.96 -16.40
C ASN A 9 6.29 -9.66 -16.36
N ARG A 10 6.13 -8.88 -15.29
CA ARG A 10 7.03 -7.76 -15.00
C ARG A 10 8.32 -8.31 -14.40
N ASN A 11 9.44 -7.73 -14.78
CA ASN A 11 10.71 -8.02 -14.11
C ASN A 11 10.67 -7.40 -12.70
N LEU A 12 11.10 -8.17 -11.71
CA LEU A 12 11.24 -7.68 -10.33
C LEU A 12 12.44 -6.72 -10.23
N THR A 13 12.30 -5.68 -9.41
CA THR A 13 13.42 -4.77 -9.10
C THR A 13 14.45 -5.48 -8.23
N LYS A 14 15.66 -4.90 -8.15
CA LYS A 14 16.70 -5.39 -7.23
C LYS A 14 16.21 -5.42 -5.77
N VAL A 15 15.47 -4.39 -5.35
CA VAL A 15 14.93 -4.28 -3.98
C VAL A 15 13.90 -5.36 -3.71
N GLU A 16 13.01 -5.64 -4.67
CA GLU A 16 12.04 -6.73 -4.56
C GLU A 16 12.75 -8.09 -4.46
N LEU A 17 13.79 -8.32 -5.26
CA LEU A 17 14.58 -9.57 -5.20
C LEU A 17 15.28 -9.74 -3.84
N GLU A 18 15.84 -8.68 -3.25
CA GLU A 18 16.43 -8.72 -1.91
C GLU A 18 15.38 -8.94 -0.83
N PHE A 19 14.22 -8.29 -0.93
CA PHE A 19 13.10 -8.51 -0.01
C PHE A 19 12.63 -9.97 -0.03
N LEU A 20 12.54 -10.59 -1.22
CA LEU A 20 12.23 -12.02 -1.35
C LEU A 20 13.29 -12.92 -0.69
N LYS A 21 14.57 -12.55 -0.71
CA LYS A 21 15.62 -13.30 0.02
C LYS A 21 15.42 -13.23 1.53
N ILE A 22 14.97 -12.09 2.05
CA ILE A 22 14.61 -11.94 3.47
C ILE A 22 13.40 -12.80 3.81
N ALA A 23 12.34 -12.73 3.00
CA ALA A 23 11.13 -13.52 3.19
C ALA A 23 11.38 -15.03 3.21
N LYS A 24 12.37 -15.53 2.44
CA LYS A 24 12.81 -16.94 2.51
C LYS A 24 13.34 -17.38 3.87
N ARG A 25 13.73 -16.45 4.74
CA ARG A 25 14.23 -16.70 6.10
C ARG A 25 13.17 -16.45 7.17
N MET A 26 11.92 -16.19 6.77
CA MET A 26 10.82 -15.98 7.70
C MET A 26 10.63 -17.21 8.60
N PRO A 27 10.51 -17.03 9.93
CA PRO A 27 10.19 -18.14 10.81
C PRO A 27 8.78 -18.68 10.54
N PRO A 28 8.42 -19.87 11.06
CA PRO A 28 7.03 -20.34 11.03
C PRO A 28 6.13 -19.35 11.77
N LEU A 29 5.13 -18.81 11.08
CA LEU A 29 4.19 -17.81 11.57
C LEU A 29 2.81 -18.07 10.99
N TYR A 30 1.76 -17.70 11.72
CA TYR A 30 0.38 -17.82 11.27
C TYR A 30 -0.05 -16.63 10.41
N HIS A 31 -0.61 -16.91 9.23
CA HIS A 31 -1.34 -15.90 8.47
C HIS A 31 -2.80 -15.78 8.96
N THR A 32 -3.38 -16.92 9.34
CA THR A 32 -4.64 -17.04 10.07
C THR A 32 -4.37 -17.82 11.35
N LEU A 33 -4.77 -17.27 12.50
CA LEU A 33 -4.56 -17.94 13.78
C LEU A 33 -5.42 -19.21 13.87
N PRO A 34 -4.92 -20.31 14.47
CA PRO A 34 -5.68 -21.53 14.61
C PRO A 34 -6.97 -21.31 15.41
N GLY A 35 -8.12 -21.67 14.82
CA GLY A 35 -9.42 -21.55 15.48
C GLY A 35 -10.04 -20.15 15.45
N GLU A 36 -9.40 -19.18 14.79
CA GLU A 36 -9.97 -17.85 14.55
C GLU A 36 -10.31 -17.64 13.08
N GLU A 37 -11.26 -16.75 12.80
CA GLU A 37 -11.46 -16.24 11.45
C GLU A 37 -10.28 -15.37 11.01
N PHE A 38 -10.08 -15.27 9.69
CA PHE A 38 -9.00 -14.47 9.14
C PHE A 38 -9.17 -12.98 9.49
N ASP A 39 -8.12 -12.40 10.06
CA ASP A 39 -8.01 -10.97 10.37
C ASP A 39 -6.60 -10.49 9.98
N MET A 40 -6.52 -9.56 9.03
CA MET A 40 -5.26 -9.00 8.54
C MET A 40 -4.46 -8.32 9.66
N LYS A 41 -5.13 -7.69 10.64
CA LYS A 41 -4.46 -7.01 11.77
C LYS A 41 -3.78 -8.01 12.70
N LYS A 42 -4.27 -9.26 12.75
CA LYS A 42 -3.71 -10.35 13.57
C LYS A 42 -2.69 -11.23 12.85
N SER A 43 -2.54 -11.09 11.53
CA SER A 43 -1.61 -11.88 10.73
C SER A 43 -0.16 -11.69 11.19
N GLU A 44 0.40 -12.74 11.82
CA GLU A 44 1.80 -12.74 12.26
C GLU A 44 2.75 -12.63 11.07
N VAL A 45 2.39 -13.25 9.93
CA VAL A 45 3.12 -13.15 8.67
C VAL A 45 3.20 -11.70 8.18
N ALA A 46 2.07 -11.00 8.09
CA ALA A 46 2.04 -9.61 7.60
C ALA A 46 2.80 -8.68 8.56
N ASN A 47 2.60 -8.86 9.86
CA ASN A 47 3.30 -8.13 10.91
C ASN A 47 4.82 -8.37 10.89
N TRP A 48 5.27 -9.58 10.58
CA TRP A 48 6.71 -9.85 10.43
C TRP A 48 7.27 -9.25 9.15
N LEU A 49 6.55 -9.36 8.03
CA LEU A 49 6.98 -8.82 6.74
C LEU A 49 7.13 -7.30 6.78
N ILE A 50 6.17 -6.56 7.33
CA ILE A 50 6.21 -5.09 7.37
C ILE A 50 7.35 -4.54 8.25
N LYS A 51 7.79 -5.32 9.25
CA LYS A 51 8.92 -4.97 10.12
C LYS A 51 10.28 -5.11 9.44
N GLN A 52 10.35 -5.75 8.27
CA GLN A 52 11.62 -5.86 7.54
C GLN A 52 11.98 -4.49 6.93
N PRO A 53 13.23 -4.01 7.06
CA PRO A 53 13.62 -2.69 6.56
C PRO A 53 13.34 -2.48 5.06
N LEU A 54 13.42 -3.55 4.25
CA LEU A 54 13.15 -3.50 2.82
C LEU A 54 11.66 -3.46 2.47
N ALA A 55 10.76 -3.82 3.39
CA ALA A 55 9.33 -3.87 3.12
C ALA A 55 8.78 -2.47 2.79
N LEU A 56 9.18 -1.47 3.56
CA LEU A 56 8.78 -0.08 3.32
C LEU A 56 9.26 0.45 1.96
N HIS A 57 10.46 0.04 1.54
CA HIS A 57 10.98 0.40 0.22
C HIS A 57 10.16 -0.28 -0.89
N VAL A 58 9.86 -1.58 -0.74
CA VAL A 58 9.00 -2.30 -1.71
C VAL A 58 7.62 -1.65 -1.81
N LEU A 59 7.01 -1.26 -0.69
CA LEU A 59 5.73 -0.56 -0.67
C LEU A 59 5.81 0.79 -1.38
N PHE A 60 6.83 1.58 -1.09
CA PHE A 60 7.05 2.86 -1.75
C PHE A 60 7.27 2.69 -3.27
N GLN A 61 8.12 1.74 -3.67
CA GLN A 61 8.32 1.42 -5.09
C GLN A 61 7.06 0.91 -5.76
N LEU A 62 6.20 0.18 -5.05
CA LEU A 62 4.94 -0.32 -5.59
C LEU A 62 4.04 0.86 -5.97
N VAL A 63 3.85 1.83 -5.09
CA VAL A 63 2.96 2.98 -5.34
C VAL A 63 3.57 4.02 -6.29
N GLN A 64 4.90 4.12 -6.32
CA GLN A 64 5.65 4.99 -7.23
C GLN A 64 5.74 4.41 -8.66
N ASN A 65 6.02 3.11 -8.80
CA ASN A 65 6.38 2.47 -10.08
C ASN A 65 5.23 1.72 -10.76
N VAL A 66 3.98 1.97 -10.37
CA VAL A 66 2.88 1.63 -11.26
C VAL A 66 3.09 2.54 -12.48
N SER A 67 3.69 2.01 -13.56
CA SER A 67 3.94 2.57 -14.91
C SER A 67 3.64 4.07 -15.11
N SER A 68 4.39 4.82 -15.92
CA SER A 68 4.12 6.25 -16.22
C SER A 68 2.67 6.64 -16.60
N LYS A 69 1.77 5.66 -16.83
CA LYS A 69 0.33 5.81 -17.04
C LYS A 69 -0.59 5.51 -15.82
N ASN A 70 -0.09 4.93 -14.73
CA ASN A 70 -0.89 4.40 -13.62
C ASN A 70 -0.30 4.72 -12.21
N HIS A 71 0.60 5.69 -12.08
CA HIS A 71 1.23 6.02 -10.79
C HIS A 71 0.18 6.48 -9.77
N ALA A 72 0.29 6.04 -8.51
CA ALA A 72 -0.70 6.38 -7.48
C ALA A 72 -0.33 7.65 -6.70
N ILE A 73 0.96 8.01 -6.71
CA ILE A 73 1.49 9.18 -6.04
C ILE A 73 2.42 9.97 -6.96
N GLU A 74 2.43 11.29 -6.79
CA GLU A 74 3.29 12.23 -7.51
C GLU A 74 4.20 12.99 -6.53
N TYR A 75 5.35 13.42 -7.05
CA TYR A 75 6.32 14.20 -6.29
C TYR A 75 6.27 15.67 -6.72
N ASP A 76 5.94 16.52 -5.77
CA ASP A 76 6.00 17.97 -5.92
C ASP A 76 7.44 18.44 -5.69
N ARG A 77 8.04 19.07 -6.72
CA ARG A 77 9.41 19.56 -6.68
C ARG A 77 9.57 20.85 -5.88
N ASP A 78 8.52 21.65 -5.79
CA ASP A 78 8.55 22.94 -5.13
C ASP A 78 8.46 22.76 -3.61
N THR A 79 7.62 21.83 -3.14
CA THR A 79 7.48 21.53 -1.70
C THR A 79 8.34 20.36 -1.23
N GLY A 80 8.82 19.51 -2.14
CA GLY A 80 9.57 18.29 -1.83
C GLY A 80 8.71 17.18 -1.22
N LYS A 81 7.38 17.23 -1.40
CA LYS A 81 6.43 16.28 -0.81
C LYS A 81 5.93 15.28 -1.87
N TRP A 82 5.47 14.12 -1.38
CA TRP A 82 4.72 13.15 -2.18
C TRP A 82 3.23 13.26 -1.84
N GLN A 83 2.37 13.23 -2.83
CA GLN A 83 0.91 13.25 -2.66
C GLN A 83 0.22 12.25 -3.59
N GLY A 84 -1.00 11.84 -3.25
CA GLY A 84 -1.80 11.01 -4.15
C GLY A 84 -2.24 11.79 -5.38
N ILE A 85 -2.31 11.14 -6.55
CA ILE A 85 -2.72 11.81 -7.80
C ILE A 85 -4.16 12.33 -7.77
N ASP A 86 -5.01 11.71 -6.95
CA ASP A 86 -6.42 12.08 -6.76
C ASP A 86 -6.62 12.84 -5.43
N TYR A 87 -5.54 13.31 -4.79
CA TYR A 87 -5.65 14.09 -3.56
C TYR A 87 -6.19 15.48 -3.87
N ILE A 88 -7.37 15.80 -3.33
CA ILE A 88 -7.98 17.12 -3.43
C ILE A 88 -7.68 17.86 -2.13
N GLU A 89 -7.04 19.03 -2.24
CA GLU A 89 -6.85 19.92 -1.09
C GLU A 89 -8.22 20.46 -0.66
N HIS A 90 -8.65 20.08 0.53
CA HIS A 90 -9.87 20.60 1.13
C HIS A 90 -9.51 21.81 1.99
N ASP A 91 -10.26 22.89 1.87
CA ASP A 91 -10.13 24.16 2.60
C ASP A 91 -10.41 24.07 4.11
N GLY A 92 -10.54 22.85 4.65
CA GLY A 92 -10.96 22.60 6.02
C GLY A 92 -12.45 22.83 6.28
N SER A 93 -13.28 23.03 5.25
CA SER A 93 -14.74 23.04 5.42
C SER A 93 -15.24 21.61 5.62
N PHE A 94 -15.33 21.18 6.88
CA PHE A 94 -15.72 19.85 7.41
C PHE A 94 -17.14 19.34 7.03
N GLY A 95 -17.66 19.63 5.84
CA GLY A 95 -19.08 19.44 5.51
C GLY A 95 -19.42 18.55 4.32
N ASN A 96 -18.53 18.34 3.35
CA ASN A 96 -18.82 17.53 2.15
C ASN A 96 -17.53 16.91 1.60
N CYS A 97 -17.13 15.78 2.17
CA CYS A 97 -15.99 15.01 1.66
C CYS A 97 -16.54 13.93 0.70
N ASP A 98 -16.59 14.25 -0.58
CA ASP A 98 -17.03 13.32 -1.64
C ASP A 98 -16.12 12.08 -1.74
N VAL A 99 -14.88 12.21 -1.26
CA VAL A 99 -13.87 11.14 -1.22
C VAL A 99 -14.21 10.11 -0.14
N CYS A 100 -14.70 10.55 1.02
CA CYS A 100 -14.84 9.70 2.22
C CYS A 100 -16.29 9.52 2.69
N ASP A 101 -17.28 9.77 1.83
CA ASP A 101 -18.72 9.65 2.12
C ASP A 101 -19.10 10.34 3.45
N ASN A 102 -18.61 11.57 3.64
CA ASN A 102 -18.80 12.37 4.85
C ASN A 102 -18.27 11.75 6.16
N LYS A 103 -17.34 10.79 6.10
CA LYS A 103 -16.58 10.36 7.30
C LYS A 103 -15.62 11.45 7.77
N THR A 104 -15.32 11.46 9.07
CA THR A 104 -14.47 12.47 9.70
C THR A 104 -13.02 12.36 9.21
N CYS A 105 -12.58 13.37 8.46
CA CYS A 105 -11.16 13.61 8.21
C CYS A 105 -10.49 14.04 9.52
N VAL A 106 -9.56 13.25 10.05
CA VAL A 106 -8.78 13.60 11.23
C VAL A 106 -7.51 14.32 10.75
N GLU A 107 -7.20 15.47 11.35
CA GLU A 107 -6.00 16.28 11.03
C GLU A 107 -5.90 16.76 9.56
N GLY A 108 -7.02 16.88 8.85
CA GLY A 108 -7.04 17.33 7.45
C GLY A 108 -6.77 16.23 6.42
N TYR A 109 -6.73 14.97 6.85
CA TYR A 109 -6.57 13.81 5.98
C TYR A 109 -7.80 12.91 6.04
N CYS A 110 -8.26 12.42 4.88
CA CYS A 110 -9.28 11.37 4.80
C CYS A 110 -8.72 10.09 5.46
N SER A 111 -9.23 9.75 6.65
CA SER A 111 -8.92 8.49 7.30
C SER A 111 -9.93 7.43 6.87
N TRP A 112 -9.44 6.28 6.42
CA TRP A 112 -10.25 5.12 6.02
C TRP A 112 -10.29 4.06 7.13
N GLU A 113 -9.99 4.44 8.36
CA GLU A 113 -10.18 3.54 9.50
C GLU A 113 -11.69 3.42 9.81
N GLU A 114 -12.21 2.20 9.68
CA GLU A 114 -13.49 1.77 10.27
C GLU A 114 -13.36 1.54 11.78
#